data_AF-A0A143X5J9-F1
#
_entry.id   AF-A0A143X5J9-F1
#
_cell.length_a   1.000
_cell.length_b   1.000
_cell.length_c   1.000
_cell.angle_alpha   90.00
_cell.angle_beta   90.00
_cell.angle_gamma   90.00
#
_symmetry.space_group_name_H-M   'P 1'
#
loop_
_entity.id
_entity.type
_entity.pdbx_description
1 polymer ?
#
loop_
_entity_poly.entity_id
_entity_poly.type
_entity_poly.pdbx_seq_one_letter_code
_entity_poly.pdbx_strand_id
1 'polypeptide(L)'
;MGLFGSGKSDEEKLQERVAKALDDMGVTAETVGQKDGALHVGCFQGSSGLSSYKNLSLTMEGVVGFLQQNGREIVDVKVNPCGSGDTVMSQLVTVLYR
;
A
#
# COMPACT_ATOMS: atom_id res chain seq x y z
N MET A 1 -3.59 31.89 -22.76
CA MET A 1 -4.04 30.79 -21.88
C MET A 1 -3.21 29.55 -22.19
N GLY A 2 -2.73 28.87 -21.14
CA GLY A 2 -2.30 27.46 -21.14
C GLY A 2 -0.85 27.17 -21.53
N LEU A 3 0.03 26.84 -20.55
CA LEU A 3 1.19 25.95 -20.80
C LEU A 3 1.97 25.45 -19.56
N PHE A 4 1.36 25.27 -18.39
CA PHE A 4 1.95 24.45 -17.32
C PHE A 4 0.85 23.60 -16.71
N GLY A 5 0.73 22.37 -17.22
CA GLY A 5 -0.08 21.34 -16.58
C GLY A 5 0.45 21.16 -15.15
N SER A 6 -0.40 21.46 -14.18
CA SER A 6 -0.16 21.21 -12.76
C SER A 6 0.12 19.72 -12.59
N GLY A 7 1.39 19.34 -12.56
CA GLY A 7 1.80 17.99 -12.21
C GLY A 7 1.27 17.71 -10.81
N LYS A 8 0.58 16.59 -10.62
CA LYS A 8 0.11 16.13 -9.31
C LYS A 8 1.23 16.30 -8.27
N SER A 9 0.88 16.89 -7.13
CA SER A 9 1.79 17.03 -5.99
C SER A 9 2.27 15.65 -5.52
N ASP A 10 3.41 15.59 -4.84
CA ASP A 10 3.94 14.32 -4.33
C ASP A 10 3.00 13.68 -3.29
N GLU A 11 2.20 14.49 -2.61
CA GLU A 11 1.16 14.05 -1.69
C GLU A 11 -0.01 13.37 -2.41
N GLU A 12 -0.54 13.96 -3.49
CA GLU A 12 -1.59 13.33 -4.31
C GLU A 12 -1.12 11.99 -4.90
N LYS A 13 0.14 11.92 -5.36
CA LYS A 13 0.73 10.66 -5.86
C LYS A 13 0.86 9.62 -4.76
N LEU A 14 1.16 10.03 -3.53
CA LEU A 14 1.22 9.12 -2.39
C LEU A 14 -0.17 8.59 -2.05
N GLN A 15 -1.18 9.45 -1.98
CA GLN A 15 -2.56 9.07 -1.72
C GLN A 15 -3.08 8.09 -2.79
N GLU A 16 -2.78 8.33 -4.07
CA GLU A 16 -3.15 7.44 -5.18
C GLU A 16 -2.51 6.05 -5.03
N ARG A 17 -1.25 5.97 -4.58
CA ARG A 17 -0.58 4.68 -4.32
C ARG A 17 -1.16 3.96 -3.11
N VAL A 18 -1.47 4.67 -2.03
CA VAL A 18 -2.10 4.08 -0.84
C VAL A 18 -3.50 3.56 -1.19
N ALA A 19 -4.29 4.34 -1.92
CA ALA A 19 -5.61 3.92 -2.39
C ALA A 19 -5.51 2.67 -3.28
N LYS A 20 -4.55 2.63 -4.22
CA LYS A 20 -4.29 1.45 -5.03
C LYS A 20 -3.87 0.23 -4.19
N ALA A 21 -3.00 0.41 -3.20
CA ALA A 21 -2.56 -0.68 -2.34
C ALA A 21 -3.71 -1.26 -1.52
N LEU A 22 -4.60 -0.42 -0.99
CA LEU A 22 -5.81 -0.86 -0.28
C LEU A 22 -6.78 -1.61 -1.20
N ASP A 23 -6.94 -1.15 -2.46
CA ASP A 23 -7.73 -1.83 -3.48
C ASP A 23 -7.15 -3.21 -3.83
N ASP A 24 -5.84 -3.30 -4.05
CA ASP A 24 -5.13 -4.57 -4.29
C ASP A 24 -5.30 -5.54 -3.10
N MET A 25 -5.46 -5.03 -1.87
CA MET A 25 -5.75 -5.81 -0.66
C MET A 25 -7.23 -6.17 -0.47
N GLY A 26 -8.14 -5.64 -1.29
CA GLY A 26 -9.59 -5.79 -1.10
C GLY A 26 -10.12 -5.05 0.14
N VAL A 27 -9.40 -4.03 0.62
CA VAL A 27 -9.75 -3.24 1.79
C VAL A 27 -10.50 -1.99 1.37
N THR A 28 -11.78 -1.91 1.75
CA THR A 28 -12.62 -0.72 1.60
C THR A 28 -13.00 -0.19 2.98
N ALA A 29 -13.56 1.02 3.04
CA ALA A 29 -14.09 1.58 4.29
C ALA A 29 -15.15 0.67 4.94
N GLU A 30 -15.88 -0.11 4.13
CA GLU A 30 -16.91 -1.03 4.60
C GLU A 30 -16.31 -2.33 5.15
N THR A 31 -15.31 -2.90 4.48
CA THR A 31 -14.67 -4.16 4.93
C THR A 31 -13.72 -3.93 6.10
N VAL A 32 -13.07 -2.77 6.19
CA VAL A 32 -12.17 -2.44 7.30
C VAL A 32 -12.92 -2.19 8.62
N GLY A 33 -14.17 -1.73 8.58
CA GLY A 33 -14.96 -1.45 9.79
C GLY A 33 -15.55 -2.69 10.47
N GLN A 34 -15.64 -3.83 9.78
CA GLN A 34 -16.24 -5.06 10.32
C GLN A 34 -15.23 -5.86 11.17
N LYS A 35 -15.17 -5.56 12.47
CA LYS A 35 -14.39 -6.34 13.44
C LYS A 35 -15.03 -7.72 13.67
N ASP A 36 -14.71 -8.66 12.80
CA ASP A 36 -15.12 -10.07 12.89
C ASP A 36 -14.23 -10.88 13.85
N GLY A 37 -13.13 -10.28 14.33
CA GLY A 37 -12.15 -10.96 15.18
C GLY A 37 -11.32 -12.01 14.43
N ALA A 38 -11.45 -12.10 13.11
CA ALA A 38 -10.65 -12.97 12.25
C ALA A 38 -9.31 -12.33 11.91
N LEU A 39 -8.35 -13.16 11.52
CA LEU A 39 -7.05 -12.71 11.03
C LEU A 39 -7.13 -12.53 9.52
N HIS A 40 -6.85 -11.33 9.04
CA HIS A 40 -6.90 -10.94 7.64
C HIS A 40 -5.50 -10.81 7.05
N VAL A 41 -5.35 -11.14 5.78
CA VAL A 41 -4.12 -11.00 5.00
C VAL A 41 -4.41 -10.12 3.80
N GLY A 42 -3.74 -8.97 3.69
CA GLY A 42 -3.76 -8.15 2.50
C GLY A 42 -2.38 -8.12 1.85
N CYS A 43 -2.34 -8.17 0.52
CA CYS A 43 -1.10 -8.10 -0.25
C CYS A 43 -1.17 -6.99 -1.30
N PHE A 44 -0.08 -6.25 -1.49
CA PHE A 44 0.05 -5.29 -2.59
C PHE A 44 1.47 -5.27 -3.14
N GLN A 45 1.61 -4.88 -4.41
CA GLN A 45 2.91 -4.85 -5.08
C GLN A 45 3.48 -3.42 -5.13
N GLY A 46 4.68 -3.25 -4.60
CA GLY A 46 5.50 -2.06 -4.74
C GLY A 46 6.25 -2.02 -6.07
N SER A 47 6.35 -0.84 -6.67
CA SER A 47 7.12 -0.61 -7.90
C SER A 47 8.64 -0.79 -7.68
N SER A 48 9.37 -1.05 -8.76
CA SER A 48 10.81 -1.26 -8.80
C SER A 48 11.63 0.04 -8.93
N GLY A 49 12.84 0.11 -8.36
CA GLY A 49 13.82 1.21 -8.53
C GLY A 49 14.35 1.85 -7.23
N LEU A 50 15.48 2.57 -7.29
CA LEU A 50 16.12 3.25 -6.13
C LEU A 50 15.21 4.29 -5.46
N SER A 51 14.47 5.06 -6.26
CA SER A 51 13.42 5.97 -5.79
C SER A 51 12.15 5.25 -5.31
N SER A 52 12.02 3.94 -5.58
CA SER A 52 10.84 3.15 -5.24
C SER A 52 10.85 2.59 -3.83
N TYR A 53 12.00 2.44 -3.16
CA TYR A 53 12.03 2.01 -1.74
C TYR A 53 11.43 3.05 -0.79
N LYS A 54 11.74 4.34 -1.00
CA LYS A 54 11.12 5.43 -0.22
C LYS A 54 9.61 5.49 -0.47
N ASN A 55 9.21 5.39 -1.72
CA ASN A 55 7.79 5.38 -2.09
C ASN A 55 7.06 4.17 -1.49
N LEU A 56 7.68 2.99 -1.52
CA LEU A 56 7.15 1.78 -0.91
C LEU A 56 6.99 1.92 0.60
N SER A 57 7.98 2.48 1.29
CA SER A 57 7.92 2.75 2.73
C SER A 57 6.75 3.68 3.07
N LEU A 58 6.62 4.79 2.34
CA LEU A 58 5.53 5.75 2.56
C LEU A 58 4.16 5.15 2.25
N THR A 59 4.04 4.34 1.20
CA THR A 59 2.79 3.63 0.88
C THR A 59 2.44 2.62 1.97
N MET A 60 3.42 1.87 2.47
CA MET A 60 3.23 0.93 3.58
C MET A 60 2.78 1.63 4.87
N GLU A 61 3.41 2.76 5.21
CA GLU A 61 2.97 3.60 6.34
C GLU A 61 1.55 4.11 6.16
N GLY A 62 1.17 4.53 4.94
CA GLY A 62 -0.19 4.97 4.63
C GLY A 62 -1.22 3.86 4.79
N VAL A 63 -0.92 2.65 4.33
CA VAL A 63 -1.79 1.46 4.48
C VAL A 63 -1.93 1.08 5.96
N VAL A 64 -0.83 1.01 6.70
CA VAL A 64 -0.83 0.71 8.14
C VAL A 64 -1.62 1.78 8.91
N GLY A 65 -1.38 3.04 8.62
CA GLY A 65 -2.10 4.16 9.23
C GLY A 65 -3.60 4.10 8.96
N PHE A 66 -4.01 3.79 7.72
CA PHE A 66 -5.42 3.61 7.38
C PHE A 66 -6.06 2.47 8.19
N LEU A 67 -5.41 1.30 8.27
CA LEU A 67 -5.91 0.16 9.03
C LEU A 67 -6.05 0.51 10.53
N GLN A 68 -5.03 1.13 11.12
CA GLN A 68 -5.04 1.52 12.53
C GLN A 68 -6.08 2.60 12.84
N GLN A 69 -6.27 3.60 11.97
CA GLN A 69 -7.31 4.63 12.12
C GLN A 69 -8.72 4.03 12.08
N ASN A 70 -8.91 2.93 11.35
CA ASN A 70 -10.15 2.16 11.32
C ASN A 70 -10.21 1.09 12.44
N GLY A 71 -9.28 1.14 13.39
CA GLY A 71 -9.29 0.32 14.59
C GLY A 71 -8.82 -1.12 14.38
N ARG A 72 -8.13 -1.43 13.27
CA ARG A 72 -7.47 -2.72 13.05
C ARG A 72 -6.13 -2.79 13.79
N GLU A 73 -5.84 -3.95 14.36
CA GLU A 73 -4.55 -4.29 14.95
C GLU A 73 -3.63 -4.86 13.86
N ILE A 74 -2.43 -4.31 13.70
CA ILE A 74 -1.42 -4.88 12.80
C ILE A 74 -0.66 -5.97 13.54
N VAL A 75 -0.68 -7.17 12.98
CA VAL A 75 -0.04 -8.36 13.55
C VAL A 75 1.35 -8.57 12.98
N ASP A 76 1.52 -8.42 11.67
CA ASP A 76 2.79 -8.63 10.99
C ASP A 76 2.82 -7.87 9.65
N VAL A 77 4.01 -7.43 9.23
CA VAL A 77 4.23 -6.82 7.92
C VAL A 77 5.48 -7.42 7.31
N LYS A 78 5.34 -8.08 6.16
CA LYS A 78 6.43 -8.74 5.45
C LYS A 78 6.61 -8.14 4.08
N VAL A 79 7.86 -7.91 3.71
CA VAL A 79 8.24 -7.45 2.37
C VAL A 79 9.07 -8.56 1.74
N ASN A 80 8.58 -9.11 0.64
CA ASN A 80 9.24 -10.18 -0.09
C ASN A 80 9.62 -9.68 -1.50
N PRO A 81 10.84 -9.94 -1.98
CA PRO A 81 11.15 -9.69 -3.38
C PRO A 81 10.25 -10.58 -4.26
N CYS A 82 9.60 -10.00 -5.27
CA CYS A 82 8.81 -10.74 -6.24
C CYS A 82 9.26 -10.42 -7.67
N GLY A 83 9.40 -11.46 -8.50
CA GLY A 83 9.86 -11.35 -9.87
C GLY A 83 10.37 -12.69 -10.39
N SER A 84 10.16 -12.97 -11.67
CA SER A 84 10.69 -14.16 -12.36
C SER A 84 11.56 -13.70 -13.53
N GLY A 85 12.84 -14.09 -13.55
CA GLY A 85 13.80 -13.68 -14.59
C GLY A 85 14.33 -12.25 -14.40
N ASP A 86 14.65 -11.53 -15.48
CA ASP A 86 15.23 -10.16 -15.50
C ASP A 86 14.35 -9.06 -14.83
N THR A 87 13.20 -9.44 -14.25
CA THR A 87 12.26 -8.57 -13.52
C THR A 87 12.46 -8.60 -12.00
N VAL A 88 13.68 -8.82 -11.52
CA VAL A 88 14.09 -9.00 -10.09
C VAL A 88 13.71 -7.83 -9.15
N MET A 89 13.01 -6.79 -9.61
CA MET A 89 12.94 -5.54 -8.88
C MET A 89 11.58 -5.21 -8.24
N SER A 90 10.55 -6.06 -8.31
CA SER A 90 9.29 -5.78 -7.60
C SER A 90 9.33 -6.28 -6.15
N GLN A 91 8.56 -5.63 -5.28
CA GLN A 91 8.43 -6.04 -3.88
C GLN A 91 6.97 -6.35 -3.60
N LEU A 92 6.67 -7.54 -3.09
CA LEU A 92 5.36 -7.90 -2.57
C LEU A 92 5.32 -7.59 -1.08
N VAL A 93 4.41 -6.70 -0.69
CA VAL A 93 4.14 -6.40 0.72
C VAL A 93 2.94 -7.19 1.17
N THR A 94 3.06 -7.90 2.28
CA THR A 94 2.00 -8.65 2.95
C THR A 94 1.76 -8.03 4.31
N VAL A 95 0.53 -7.62 4.58
CA VAL A 95 0.07 -7.05 5.85
C VAL A 95 -0.91 -8.01 6.49
N LEU A 96 -0.61 -8.43 7.72
CA LEU A 96 -1.45 -9.29 8.54
C LEU A 96 -2.12 -8.43 9.60
N TYR A 97 -3.44 -8.43 9.69
CA TYR A 97 -4.19 -7.53 10.59
C TYR A 97 -5.48 -8.15 11.14
N ARG A 98 -6.01 -7.59 12.23
CA ARG A 98 -7.22 -8.04 12.94
C ARG A 98 -8.18 -6.89 13.22
#